data_AF-A0A1V4A1M7-F1
#
_entry.id   AF-A0A1V4A1M7-F1
#
_cell.length_a   1.000
_cell.length_b   1.000
_cell.length_c   1.000
_cell.angle_alpha   90.00
_cell.angle_beta   90.00
_cell.angle_gamma   90.00
#
_symmetry.space_group_name_H-M   'P 1'
#
loop_
_entity.id
_entity.type
_entity.pdbx_description
1 polymer ?
#
loop_
_entity_poly.entity_id
_entity_poly.type
_entity_poly.pdbx_seq_one_letter_code
_entity_poly.pdbx_strand_id
1 'polypeptide(L)' 'MYDLRHTRLTMWLNNGIPPAQVAEWAGTSVAMLFATYAQCISGQEQDLRQRLDEITDASATLIA' A
#
# COMPACT_ATOMS: atom_id res chain seq x y z
N MET A 1 20.89 -10.34 6.02
CA MET A 1 20.17 -10.14 7.30
C MET A 1 19.19 -9.01 7.07
N TYR A 2 17.95 -9.34 6.72
CA TYR A 2 16.92 -8.33 6.43
C TYR A 2 16.33 -7.93 7.78
N ASP A 3 16.42 -6.65 8.12
CA ASP A 3 16.06 -6.16 9.44
C ASP A 3 14.55 -6.34 9.69
N LEU A 4 14.14 -6.72 10.91
CA LEU A 4 12.72 -6.89 11.26
C LEU A 4 11.91 -5.61 11.01
N ARG A 5 12.59 -4.46 11.04
CA ARG A 5 12.03 -3.16 10.68
C ARG A 5 11.70 -3.07 9.19
N HIS A 6 12.58 -3.53 8.31
CA HIS A 6 12.32 -3.55 6.87
C HIS A 6 11.15 -4.48 6.54
N THR A 7 11.07 -5.67 7.15
CA THR A 7 9.95 -6.58 6.93
C THR A 7 8.61 -5.96 7.36
N ARG A 8 8.55 -5.31 8.52
CA ARG A 8 7.33 -4.63 8.99
C ARG A 8 6.91 -3.48 8.09
N LEU A 9 7.86 -2.64 7.68
CA LEU A 9 7.59 -1.51 6.79
C LEU A 9 7.06 -1.96 5.43
N THR A 10 7.69 -2.97 4.83
CA THR A 10 7.23 -3.56 3.57
C THR A 10 5.84 -4.18 3.74
N MET A 11 5.57 -4.89 4.84
CA MET A 11 4.24 -5.46 5.11
C MET A 11 3.15 -4.38 5.22
N TRP A 12 3.39 -3.34 6.02
CA TRP A 12 2.42 -2.26 6.19
C TRP A 12 2.13 -1.53 4.87
N LEU A 13 3.16 -1.24 4.10
CA LEU A 13 2.99 -0.63 2.79
C LEU A 13 2.23 -1.56 1.84
N ASN A 14 2.59 -2.84 1.75
CA ASN A 14 1.92 -3.82 0.88
C ASN A 14 0.46 -4.09 1.26
N ASN A 15 0.10 -3.89 2.53
CA ASN A 15 -1.30 -3.97 2.98
C ASN A 15 -2.11 -2.70 2.68
N GLY A 16 -1.53 -1.73 1.95
CA GLY A 16 -2.19 -0.50 1.55
C GLY A 16 -2.32 0.55 2.67
N ILE A 17 -1.54 0.45 3.75
CA ILE A 17 -1.57 1.47 4.81
C ILE A 17 -0.97 2.77 4.25
N PRO A 18 -1.62 3.94 4.48
CA PRO A 18 -1.12 5.21 3.98
C PRO A 18 0.33 5.48 4.40
N PRO A 19 1.23 5.87 3.46
CA PRO A 19 2.64 6.08 3.76
C PRO A 19 2.89 7.13 4.85
N ALA A 20 2.01 8.12 5.00
CA ALA A 20 2.05 9.11 6.07
C ALA A 20 1.92 8.49 7.47
N GLN A 21 0.99 7.54 7.63
CA GLN A 21 0.74 6.86 8.90
C GLN A 21 1.84 5.85 9.22
N VAL A 22 2.35 5.15 8.20
CA VAL A 22 3.53 4.27 8.33
C VAL A 22 4.76 5.07 8.77
N ALA A 23 4.95 6.28 8.23
CA ALA A 23 6.04 7.18 8.60
C ALA A 23 5.98 7.57 10.08
N GLU A 24 4.79 7.94 10.54
CA GLU A 24 4.52 8.28 11.95
C GLU A 24 4.85 7.11 12.88
N TRP A 25 4.32 5.91 12.60
CA TRP A 25 4.56 4.72 13.43
C TRP A 25 6.02 4.27 13.44
N ALA A 26 6.73 4.44 12.33
CA ALA A 26 8.13 4.08 12.23
C ALA A 26 9.08 5.19 12.72
N GLY A 27 8.56 6.38 13.07
CA GLY A 27 9.37 7.54 13.44
C GLY A 27 10.32 7.96 12.32
N THR A 28 9.87 7.89 11.06
CA THR A 28 10.65 8.27 9.87
C THR A 28 9.92 9.34 9.06
N SER A 29 10.59 9.94 8.07
CA SER A 29 9.95 10.85 7.13
C SER A 29 9.30 10.10 5.96
N VAL A 30 8.19 10.66 5.46
CA VAL A 30 7.50 10.17 4.26
C VAL A 30 8.42 10.18 3.03
N ALA A 31 9.27 11.21 2.92
CA ALA A 31 10.24 11.32 1.84
C ALA A 31 11.26 10.17 1.84
N MET A 32 11.77 9.78 3.02
CA MET A 32 12.67 8.62 3.14
C MET A 32 11.95 7.30 2.82
N LEU A 33 10.69 7.18 3.25
CA LEU A 33 9.84 6.04 2.91
C LEU A 33 9.67 5.88 1.40
N PHE A 34 9.37 6.96 0.67
CA PHE A 34 9.29 6.91 -0.79
C PHE A 34 10.64 6.62 -1.44
N ALA A 35 11.74 7.22 -0.96
CA ALA A 35 13.07 6.95 -1.51
C ALA A 35 13.50 5.47 -1.38
N THR A 36 13.04 4.78 -0.33
CA THR A 36 13.48 3.41 -0.01
C THR A 36 12.46 2.34 -0.44
N TYR A 37 11.16 2.63 -0.37
CA TYR A 37 10.06 1.67 -0.53
C TYR A 37 9.08 2.01 -1.65
N ALA A 38 9.36 3.00 -2.51
CA ALA A 38 8.48 3.32 -3.65
C ALA A 38 8.13 2.09 -4.49
N GLN A 39 9.07 1.16 -4.70
CA GLN A 39 8.84 -0.05 -5.48
C GLN A 39 7.77 -0.97 -4.86
N CYS A 40 7.66 -1.02 -3.53
CA CYS A 40 6.62 -1.78 -2.84
C CYS A 40 5.23 -1.12 -2.97
N ILE A 41 5.21 0.20 -3.11
CA ILE A 41 3.97 0.97 -3.31
C ILE A 41 3.49 0.81 -4.76
N SER A 42 4.40 0.83 -5.75
CA SER A 42 4.05 0.66 -7.17
C SER A 42 3.46 -0.71 -7.51
N GLY A 43 3.84 -1.78 -6.78
CA GLY A 43 3.32 -3.13 -7.03
C GLY A 43 1.84 -3.33 -6.69
N GLN A 44 1.22 -2.39 -5.97
CA GLN A 44 -0.17 -2.50 -5.53
C GLN A 44 -1.17 -1.91 -6.53
N GLU A 45 -0.71 -1.25 -7.60
CA GLU A 45 -1.59 -0.62 -8.59
C GLU A 45 -2.53 -1.65 -9.25
N GLN A 46 -2.03 -2.85 -9.56
CA GLN A 46 -2.84 -3.90 -10.17
C GLN A 46 -3.89 -4.46 -9.20
N ASP A 47 -3.52 -4.71 -7.94
CA ASP A 47 -4.43 -5.19 -6.91
C ASP A 47 -5.51 -4.15 -6.57
N LEU A 48 -5.12 -2.88 -6.45
CA LEU A 48 -6.05 -1.77 -6.24
C LEU A 48 -7.00 -1.57 -7.43
N ARG A 49 -6.50 -1.72 -8.67
CA ARG A 49 -7.35 -1.69 -9.86
C ARG A 49 -8.33 -2.86 -9.89
N GLN A 50 -7.87 -4.07 -9.59
CA GLN A 50 -8.74 -5.24 -9.53
C GLN A 50 -9.85 -5.06 -8.47
N ARG A 51 -9.50 -4.58 -7.28
CA ARG A 51 -10.48 -4.28 -6.22
C ARG A 51 -11.47 -3.18 -6.64
N LEU A 52 -11.02 -2.18 -7.40
CA LEU A 52 -11.90 -1.15 -7.95
C LEU A 52 -12.83 -1.70 -9.02
N ASP A 53 -12.33 -2.56 -9.91
CA ASP A 53 -13.11 -3.25 -10.93
C ASP A 53 -14.17 -4.15 -10.29
N GLU A 54 -13.83 -4.91 -9.23
CA GLU A 54 -14.76 -5.73 -8.46
C GLU A 54 -15.89 -4.89 -7.82
N ILE A 55 -15.56 -3.74 -7.23
CA ILE A 55 -16.56 -2.82 -6.65
C ILE A 55 -17.44 -2.24 -7.77
N THR A 56 -16.85 -1.90 -8.92
CA THR A 56 -17.57 -1.32 -10.05
C THR A 56 -18.53 -2.34 -10.67
N ASP A 57 -18.11 -3.60 -10.84
CA ASP A 57 -18.94 -4.69 -11.35
C ASP A 57 -20.09 -5.05 -10.39
N ALA A 58 -19.81 -5.09 -9.08
CA ALA A 58 -20.84 -5.28 -8.06
C ALA A 58 -21.87 -4.13 -8.06
N SER A 59 -21.42 -2.89 -8.28
CA SER A 59 -22.31 -1.73 -8.37
C SER A 59 -23.16 -1.74 -9.65
N ALA A 60 -22.63 -2.25 -10.77
CA ALA A 60 -23.38 -2.42 -12.01
C ALA A 60 -24.48 -3.49 -11.88
N THR A 61 -24.20 -4.57 -11.13
CA THR A 61 -25.16 -5.64 -10.86
C THR A 61 -26.30 -5.22 -9.91
N LEU A 62 -26.08 -4.22 -9.05
CA LEU A 62 -27.11 -3.67 -8.16
C LEU A 62 -28.06 -2.66 -8.83
N ILE A 63 -27.71 -2.17 -10.03
CA ILE A 63 -28.49 -1.17 -10.77
C ILE A 63 -29.23 -1.78 -11.98
N ALA A 64 -28.87 -3.00 -12.39
CA ALA A 64 -29.55 -3.78 -13.44
C ALA A 64 -30.70 -4.64 -12.89
#